data_AF-A0A0B4F8G6-F1
#
_entry.id   AF-A0A0B4F8G6-F1
#
_cell.length_a   1.000
_cell.length_b   1.000
_cell.length_c   1.000
_cell.angle_alpha   90.00
_cell.angle_beta   90.00
_cell.angle_gamma   90.00
#
_symmetry.space_group_name_H-M   'P 1'
#
loop_
_entity.id
_entity.type
_entity.pdbx_description
1 polymer ?
#
loop_
_entity_poly.entity_id
_entity_poly.type
_entity_poly.pdbx_seq_one_letter_code
_entity_poly.pdbx_strand_id
1 'polypeptide(L)'
;MHFSALALSLITLLRSSSALATAAEAFDDEAFYKKTLPEFTPDGLKIVDLRFKNDLEKRAVCGSVPGVANGECVRYYSSTGCADQDHIKGYKPTCAGNCYVDKFYSVKAIGDGTYSTNCDLFSDTSCQNKIASVGGKTGGGQCANANGWSMKCYYRC
;
A
#
# COMPACT_ATOMS: atom_id res chain seq x y z
N MET A 1 11.29 -53.50 46.86
CA MET A 1 12.51 -53.49 46.02
C MET A 1 12.02 -53.25 44.58
N HIS A 2 11.83 -52.00 44.17
CA HIS A 2 12.69 -51.31 43.18
C HIS A 2 13.30 -52.24 42.13
N PHE A 3 12.90 -52.10 40.85
CA PHE A 3 13.79 -51.68 39.75
C PHE A 3 12.96 -51.30 38.50
N SER A 4 13.28 -50.13 37.95
CA SER A 4 12.78 -49.54 36.71
C SER A 4 13.22 -50.29 35.46
N ALA A 5 12.43 -50.21 34.39
CA ALA A 5 12.93 -50.26 33.02
C ALA A 5 12.13 -49.29 32.12
N LEU A 6 12.83 -48.27 31.62
CA LEU A 6 12.46 -47.34 30.54
C LEU A 6 12.67 -48.01 29.17
N ALA A 7 11.82 -47.73 28.17
CA ALA A 7 12.18 -47.46 26.76
C ALA A 7 10.90 -47.16 25.94
N LEU A 8 10.63 -45.93 25.49
CA LEU A 8 11.13 -45.19 24.31
C LEU A 8 10.45 -45.55 22.97
N SER A 9 9.83 -44.53 22.36
CA SER A 9 9.48 -44.30 20.94
C SER A 9 7.99 -43.92 20.79
N LEU A 10 7.56 -42.91 20.04
CA LEU A 10 8.17 -42.02 19.06
C LEU A 10 7.28 -40.76 19.00
N ILE A 11 7.79 -39.58 19.37
CA ILE A 11 7.04 -38.31 19.17
C ILE A 11 7.35 -37.85 17.74
N THR A 12 6.39 -38.04 16.83
CA THR A 12 6.40 -37.39 15.52
C THR A 12 6.26 -35.88 15.70
N LEU A 13 7.39 -35.17 15.60
CA LEU A 13 7.44 -33.72 15.41
C LEU A 13 6.84 -33.39 14.03
N LEU A 14 5.55 -33.03 13.99
CA LEU A 14 5.07 -32.20 12.89
C LEU A 14 5.66 -30.80 13.09
N ARG A 15 6.75 -30.53 12.35
CA ARG A 15 7.19 -29.18 12.00
C ARG A 15 6.08 -28.55 11.15
N SER A 16 5.11 -27.93 11.79
CA SER A 16 4.23 -26.98 11.12
C SER A 16 5.04 -25.71 10.89
N SER A 17 5.66 -25.61 9.72
CA SER A 17 6.14 -24.33 9.18
C SER A 17 4.93 -23.50 8.79
N SER A 18 4.22 -22.95 9.77
CA SER A 18 3.31 -21.85 9.53
C SER A 18 4.17 -20.63 9.25
N ALA A 19 4.17 -20.22 7.99
CA ALA A 19 4.59 -18.89 7.57
C ALA A 19 4.10 -17.87 8.60
N LEU A 20 5.01 -17.03 9.09
CA LEU A 20 4.67 -15.83 9.83
C LEU A 20 3.80 -14.98 8.90
N ALA A 21 2.49 -15.15 9.01
CA ALA A 21 1.56 -14.09 8.69
C ALA A 21 1.92 -12.98 9.68
N THR A 22 2.80 -12.07 9.26
CA THR A 22 3.03 -10.81 9.96
C THR A 22 1.66 -10.18 10.09
N ALA A 23 1.14 -10.17 11.31
CA ALA A 23 -0.13 -9.53 11.62
C ALA A 23 -0.07 -8.12 11.03
N ALA A 24 -1.10 -7.73 10.27
CA ALA A 24 -1.24 -6.36 9.80
C ALA A 24 -1.02 -5.44 11.01
N GLU A 25 0.01 -4.59 10.96
CA GLU A 25 0.26 -3.64 12.04
C GLU A 25 -0.94 -2.69 12.07
N ALA A 26 -1.82 -2.88 13.05
CA ALA A 26 -2.91 -1.95 13.30
C ALA A 26 -2.29 -0.68 13.90
N PHE A 27 -1.83 0.22 13.05
CA PHE A 27 -1.41 1.54 13.48
C PHE A 27 -2.62 2.35 13.91
N ASP A 28 -2.55 2.98 15.08
CA ASP A 28 -3.35 4.17 15.35
C ASP A 28 -2.70 5.40 14.68
N ASP A 29 -3.50 6.45 14.45
CA ASP A 29 -3.05 7.64 13.71
C ASP A 29 -1.85 8.32 14.39
N GLU A 30 -1.83 8.36 15.72
CA GLU A 30 -0.75 9.02 16.46
C GLU A 30 0.57 8.25 16.31
N ALA A 31 0.53 6.92 16.48
CA ALA A 31 1.68 6.05 16.23
C ALA A 31 2.16 6.15 14.79
N PHE A 32 1.24 6.20 13.81
CA PHE A 32 1.58 6.34 12.40
C PHE A 32 2.33 7.64 12.12
N TYR A 33 1.86 8.79 12.60
CA TYR A 33 2.53 10.08 12.34
C TYR A 33 3.79 10.29 13.19
N LYS A 34 4.00 9.55 14.29
CA LYS A 34 5.25 9.61 15.06
C LYS A 34 6.33 8.63 14.58
N LYS A 35 5.97 7.64 13.75
CA LYS A 35 6.91 6.62 13.27
C LYS A 35 7.99 7.22 12.36
N THR A 36 9.25 6.93 12.67
CA THR A 36 10.36 7.13 11.73
C THR A 36 10.33 6.03 10.67
N LEU A 37 10.26 6.42 9.39
CA LEU A 37 10.31 5.48 8.28
C LEU A 37 11.76 5.24 7.85
N PRO A 38 12.15 4.01 7.50
CA PRO A 38 13.43 3.77 6.85
C PRO A 38 13.45 4.38 5.45
N GLU A 39 14.64 4.53 4.87
CA GLU A 39 14.77 5.05 3.50
C GLU A 39 14.25 4.05 2.44
N PHE A 40 14.38 2.75 2.73
CA PHE A 40 13.99 1.67 1.84
C PHE A 40 13.14 0.61 2.54
N THR A 41 12.29 -0.08 1.76
CA THR A 41 11.58 -1.28 2.20
C THR A 41 12.53 -2.48 2.32
N PRO A 42 12.14 -3.57 2.98
CA PRO A 42 12.96 -4.80 3.07
C PRO A 42 13.35 -5.39 1.71
N ASP A 43 12.50 -5.21 0.70
CA ASP A 43 12.70 -5.62 -0.70
C ASP A 43 13.45 -4.55 -1.54
N GLY A 44 13.98 -3.50 -0.91
CA GLY A 44 14.88 -2.54 -1.54
C GLY A 44 14.21 -1.41 -2.33
N LEU A 45 12.88 -1.24 -2.21
CA LEU A 45 12.17 -0.13 -2.84
C LEU A 45 12.35 1.14 -2.03
N LYS A 46 12.47 2.28 -2.69
CA LYS A 46 12.49 3.56 -1.99
C LYS A 46 11.16 3.81 -1.29
N ILE A 47 11.22 4.22 -0.04
CA ILE A 47 10.06 4.76 0.69
C ILE A 47 9.95 6.25 0.38
N VAL A 48 8.77 6.65 -0.08
CA VAL A 48 8.42 8.05 -0.33
C VAL A 48 7.40 8.46 0.72
N ASP A 49 7.88 9.15 1.75
CA ASP A 49 7.03 9.68 2.81
C ASP A 49 6.21 10.87 2.28
N LEU A 50 4.89 10.70 2.26
CA LEU A 50 3.95 11.74 1.89
C LEU A 50 3.24 12.34 3.11
N ARG A 51 3.37 11.78 4.31
CA ARG A 51 2.58 12.13 5.49
C ARG A 51 2.57 13.63 5.79
N PHE A 52 3.73 14.27 5.67
CA PHE A 52 3.93 15.69 6.03
C PHE A 52 3.97 16.65 4.84
N LYS A 53 3.73 16.17 3.62
CA LYS A 53 3.59 17.07 2.47
C LYS A 53 2.29 17.86 2.58
N ASN A 54 2.30 19.11 2.09
CA ASN A 54 1.12 19.94 2.10
C ASN A 54 0.03 19.34 1.19
N ASP A 55 -1.23 19.36 1.63
CA ASP A 55 -2.34 18.75 0.88
C ASP A 55 -2.61 19.46 -0.46
N LEU A 56 -2.35 20.77 -0.57
CA LEU A 56 -2.43 21.50 -1.84
C LEU A 56 -1.35 21.01 -2.82
N GLU A 57 -0.14 20.74 -2.34
CA GLU A 57 0.94 20.19 -3.17
C GLU A 57 0.56 18.79 -3.66
N LYS A 58 0.07 17.92 -2.76
CA LYS A 58 -0.43 16.57 -3.12
C LYS A 58 -1.55 16.65 -4.16
N ARG A 59 -2.44 17.63 -4.05
CA ARG A 59 -3.54 17.82 -5.01
C ARG A 59 -3.06 18.33 -6.36
N ALA A 60 -2.17 19.32 -6.36
CA ALA A 60 -1.65 19.96 -7.56
C ALA A 60 -0.93 18.96 -8.49
N VAL A 61 -0.26 17.96 -7.92
CA VAL A 61 0.45 16.91 -8.68
C VAL A 61 -0.48 16.14 -9.63
N CYS A 62 -1.79 16.13 -9.36
CA CYS A 62 -2.81 15.44 -10.14
C CYS A 62 -3.82 16.38 -10.81
N GLY A 63 -3.41 17.61 -11.12
CA GLY A 63 -4.24 18.64 -11.74
C GLY A 63 -4.64 18.41 -13.20
N SER A 64 -4.00 17.46 -13.90
CA SER A 64 -4.37 17.10 -15.27
C SER A 64 -5.74 16.40 -15.34
N VAL A 65 -6.41 16.55 -16.48
CA VAL A 65 -7.69 15.86 -16.75
C VAL A 65 -7.48 14.34 -16.70
N PRO A 66 -8.28 13.58 -15.94
CA PRO A 66 -8.17 12.13 -15.90
C PRO A 66 -8.39 11.49 -17.28
N GLY A 67 -7.54 10.52 -17.68
CA GLY A 67 -7.73 9.76 -18.92
C GLY A 67 -7.33 10.48 -20.20
N VAL A 68 -6.58 11.58 -20.13
CA VAL A 68 -5.92 12.21 -21.29
C VAL A 68 -4.40 12.12 -21.14
N ALA A 69 -3.66 12.41 -22.21
CA ALA A 69 -2.20 12.33 -22.20
C ALA A 69 -1.59 13.13 -21.02
N ASN A 70 -0.66 12.50 -20.29
CA ASN A 70 -0.07 13.01 -19.04
C ASN A 70 -1.09 13.18 -17.88
N GLY A 71 -2.23 12.51 -17.98
CA GLY A 71 -3.32 12.49 -16.99
C GLY A 71 -3.21 11.38 -15.96
N GLU A 72 -2.19 10.52 -16.03
CA GLU A 72 -1.97 9.45 -15.07
C GLU A 72 -1.83 10.02 -13.66
N CYS A 73 -2.45 9.36 -12.68
CA CYS A 73 -2.41 9.84 -11.31
C CYS A 73 -2.88 8.75 -10.36
N VAL A 74 -2.32 8.75 -9.15
CA VAL A 74 -2.89 8.06 -8.00
C VAL A 74 -3.54 9.10 -7.11
N ARG A 75 -4.87 9.04 -6.95
CA ARG A 75 -5.59 9.84 -5.97
C ARG A 75 -5.95 8.96 -4.79
N TYR A 76 -5.79 9.45 -3.58
CA TYR A 76 -6.16 8.74 -2.37
C TYR A 76 -6.88 9.67 -1.41
N TYR A 77 -7.77 9.10 -0.62
CA TYR A 77 -8.84 9.83 0.05
C TYR A 77 -8.92 9.46 1.53
N SER A 78 -9.32 10.42 2.36
CA SER A 78 -9.61 10.22 3.79
C SER A 78 -10.98 9.58 4.04
N SER A 79 -11.71 9.20 2.98
CA SER A 79 -13.04 8.59 3.02
C SER A 79 -13.17 7.49 1.96
N THR A 80 -14.25 6.71 2.04
CA THR A 80 -14.57 5.68 1.05
C THR A 80 -15.20 6.27 -0.22
N GLY A 81 -15.20 5.50 -1.31
CA GLY A 81 -15.93 5.80 -2.55
C GLY A 81 -15.21 6.72 -3.53
N CYS A 82 -13.99 7.17 -3.24
CA CYS A 82 -13.23 8.12 -4.07
C CYS A 82 -14.04 9.36 -4.47
N ALA A 83 -14.94 9.81 -3.58
CA ALA A 83 -15.94 10.84 -3.86
C ALA A 83 -15.58 12.23 -3.31
N ASP A 84 -14.62 12.30 -2.38
CA ASP A 84 -14.27 13.53 -1.70
C ASP A 84 -13.38 14.42 -2.59
N GLN A 85 -13.98 15.42 -3.23
CA GLN A 85 -13.28 16.35 -4.11
C GLN A 85 -12.39 17.34 -3.36
N ASP A 86 -12.70 17.62 -2.09
CA ASP A 86 -12.07 18.68 -1.31
C ASP A 86 -10.93 18.18 -0.42
N HIS A 87 -10.73 16.87 -0.31
CA HIS A 87 -9.59 16.24 0.41
C HIS A 87 -8.78 15.29 -0.48
N ILE A 88 -8.80 15.51 -1.79
CA ILE A 88 -7.97 14.74 -2.72
C ILE A 88 -6.50 15.02 -2.41
N LYS A 89 -5.80 13.96 -2.01
CA LYS A 89 -4.35 13.86 -2.06
C LYS A 89 -3.97 13.03 -3.28
N GLY A 90 -2.77 13.24 -3.81
CA GLY A 90 -2.31 12.46 -4.94
C GLY A 90 -0.83 12.55 -5.21
N TYR A 91 -0.39 11.69 -6.11
CA TYR A 91 0.96 11.69 -6.65
C TYR A 91 0.97 11.09 -8.05
N LYS A 92 2.03 11.40 -8.80
CA LYS A 92 2.31 10.77 -10.09
C LYS A 92 2.96 9.40 -9.86
N PRO A 93 2.36 8.30 -10.35
CA PRO A 93 3.00 7.00 -10.32
C PRO A 93 4.24 7.01 -11.21
N THR A 94 5.20 6.15 -10.91
CA THR A 94 6.41 5.98 -11.72
C THR A 94 6.60 4.51 -12.02
N CYS A 95 7.47 4.19 -12.99
CA CYS A 95 7.71 2.78 -13.28
C CYS A 95 8.58 2.05 -12.24
N ALA A 96 9.24 2.80 -11.36
CA ALA A 96 10.06 2.23 -10.29
C ALA A 96 9.23 1.49 -9.22
N GLY A 97 7.93 1.76 -9.12
CA GLY A 97 7.08 1.12 -8.12
C GLY A 97 7.55 1.41 -6.69
N ASN A 98 7.94 2.64 -6.38
CA ASN A 98 8.31 3.04 -5.02
C ASN A 98 7.16 2.81 -4.03
N CYS A 99 7.48 2.69 -2.74
CA CYS A 99 6.50 2.56 -1.67
C CYS A 99 6.10 3.95 -1.16
N TYR A 100 4.90 4.41 -1.49
CA TYR A 100 4.39 5.71 -1.08
C TYR A 100 3.60 5.59 0.22
N VAL A 101 3.96 6.37 1.25
CA VAL A 101 3.40 6.24 2.60
C VAL A 101 2.54 7.45 2.95
N ASP A 102 1.24 7.21 3.13
CA ASP A 102 0.25 8.13 3.69
C ASP A 102 -0.99 7.30 4.08
N LYS A 103 -1.83 7.83 4.96
CA LYS A 103 -3.10 7.19 5.33
C LYS A 103 -4.12 7.35 4.21
N PHE A 104 -4.85 6.28 3.91
CA PHE A 104 -5.96 6.29 2.95
C PHE A 104 -7.11 5.36 3.36
N TYR A 105 -8.31 5.68 2.88
CA TYR A 105 -9.53 4.88 3.02
C TYR A 105 -10.12 4.46 1.66
N SER A 106 -9.71 5.13 0.60
CA SER A 106 -9.91 4.68 -0.77
C SER A 106 -8.82 5.23 -1.69
N VAL A 107 -8.59 4.54 -2.80
CA VAL A 107 -7.59 4.91 -3.81
C VAL A 107 -8.22 4.82 -5.19
N LYS A 108 -7.94 5.83 -6.02
CA LYS A 108 -8.32 5.90 -7.42
C LYS A 108 -7.06 5.91 -8.30
N ALA A 109 -6.86 4.84 -9.06
CA ALA A 109 -5.79 4.72 -10.04
C ALA A 109 -6.29 5.22 -11.40
N ILE A 110 -5.68 6.29 -11.92
CA ILE A 110 -6.08 6.98 -13.16
C ILE A 110 -4.99 6.78 -14.21
N GLY A 111 -5.39 6.39 -15.43
CA GLY A 111 -4.49 6.31 -16.59
C GLY A 111 -4.48 7.59 -17.43
N ASP A 112 -3.69 7.60 -18.50
CA ASP A 112 -3.49 8.76 -19.39
C ASP A 112 -4.26 8.66 -20.73
N GLY A 113 -5.24 7.77 -20.80
CA GLY A 113 -5.99 7.45 -22.02
C GLY A 113 -5.33 6.36 -22.87
N THR A 114 -4.02 6.16 -22.75
CA THR A 114 -3.27 5.13 -23.52
C THR A 114 -2.84 3.98 -22.62
N TYR A 115 -2.33 4.28 -21.44
CA TYR A 115 -1.79 3.33 -20.47
C TYR A 115 -2.53 3.43 -19.15
N SER A 116 -2.66 2.30 -18.48
CA SER A 116 -3.27 2.23 -17.15
C SER A 116 -2.25 2.53 -16.07
N THR A 117 -2.75 3.03 -14.94
CA THR A 117 -2.04 3.01 -13.66
C THR A 117 -2.54 1.81 -12.87
N ASN A 118 -1.63 1.05 -12.29
CA ASN A 118 -1.94 -0.11 -11.45
C ASN A 118 -1.33 0.09 -10.07
N CYS A 119 -2.09 -0.22 -9.03
CA CYS A 119 -1.70 -0.01 -7.64
C CYS A 119 -1.96 -1.25 -6.81
N ASP A 120 -1.00 -1.60 -5.97
CA ASP A 120 -1.19 -2.47 -4.81
C ASP A 120 -1.27 -1.59 -3.56
N LEU A 121 -2.22 -1.91 -2.68
CA LEU A 121 -2.50 -1.18 -1.44
C LEU A 121 -2.11 -2.06 -0.25
N PHE A 122 -1.54 -1.46 0.79
CA PHE A 122 -0.94 -2.21 1.91
C PHE A 122 -1.39 -1.69 3.28
N SER A 123 -1.48 -2.58 4.25
CA SER A 123 -1.82 -2.29 5.65
C SER A 123 -0.62 -1.96 6.53
N ASP A 124 0.57 -1.76 5.96
CA ASP A 124 1.76 -1.32 6.67
C ASP A 124 2.41 -0.13 5.96
N THR A 125 3.56 0.30 6.45
CA THR A 125 4.32 1.45 5.92
C THR A 125 5.50 1.05 5.04
N SER A 126 5.68 -0.26 4.80
CA SER A 126 6.82 -0.84 4.06
C SER A 126 6.38 -1.61 2.81
N CYS A 127 5.12 -1.50 2.41
CA CYS A 127 4.51 -2.17 1.26
C CYS A 127 4.69 -3.70 1.27
N GLN A 128 4.49 -4.37 2.42
CA GLN A 128 4.64 -5.83 2.53
C GLN A 128 3.30 -6.58 2.62
N ASN A 129 2.38 -6.06 3.42
CA ASN A 129 1.10 -6.67 3.75
C ASN A 129 0.00 -6.14 2.82
N LYS A 130 -0.08 -6.72 1.62
CA LYS A 130 -1.05 -6.32 0.60
C LYS A 130 -2.49 -6.57 1.09
N ILE A 131 -3.35 -5.58 0.90
CA ILE A 131 -4.78 -5.62 1.27
C ILE A 131 -5.71 -5.51 0.06
N ALA A 132 -5.28 -4.86 -1.02
CA ALA A 132 -6.09 -4.70 -2.23
C ALA A 132 -5.23 -4.35 -3.44
N SER A 133 -5.84 -4.41 -4.62
CA SER A 133 -5.28 -3.84 -5.86
C SER A 133 -6.33 -2.99 -6.57
N VAL A 134 -5.90 -1.97 -7.30
CA VAL A 134 -6.76 -1.11 -8.11
C VAL A 134 -6.02 -0.68 -9.37
N GLY A 135 -6.69 -0.68 -10.53
CA GLY A 135 -6.04 -0.32 -11.79
C GLY A 135 -6.76 -0.86 -13.02
N GLY A 136 -6.00 -1.12 -14.08
CA GLY A 136 -6.46 -1.78 -15.30
C GLY A 136 -7.24 -0.89 -16.29
N LYS A 137 -7.57 0.35 -15.91
CA LYS A 137 -8.29 1.30 -16.79
C LYS A 137 -7.36 2.41 -17.27
N THR A 138 -7.30 2.59 -18.59
CA THR A 138 -6.51 3.65 -19.24
C THR A 138 -7.17 5.03 -19.12
N GLY A 139 -8.50 5.11 -19.01
CA GLY A 139 -9.25 6.37 -18.91
C GLY A 139 -9.31 6.96 -17.49
N GLY A 140 -10.47 7.54 -17.12
CA GLY A 140 -10.70 8.27 -15.86
C GLY A 140 -10.57 7.48 -14.54
N GLY A 141 -9.98 6.28 -14.59
CA GLY A 141 -9.55 5.49 -13.45
C GLY A 141 -10.59 4.57 -12.83
N GLN A 142 -10.11 3.71 -11.93
CA GLN A 142 -10.92 2.84 -11.08
C GLN A 142 -10.70 3.18 -9.61
N CYS A 143 -11.75 3.03 -8.81
CA CYS A 143 -11.71 3.26 -7.36
C CYS A 143 -11.72 1.92 -6.62
N ALA A 144 -10.93 1.82 -5.55
CA ALA A 144 -11.02 0.75 -4.57
C ALA A 144 -11.14 1.33 -3.16
N ASN A 145 -12.00 0.71 -2.36
CA ASN A 145 -12.12 0.99 -0.93
C ASN A 145 -11.18 0.08 -0.16
N ALA A 146 -10.24 0.67 0.56
CA ALA A 146 -9.28 -0.04 1.38
C ALA A 146 -8.74 0.92 2.44
N ASN A 147 -8.62 0.45 3.68
CA ASN A 147 -7.99 1.21 4.75
C ASN A 147 -6.53 0.74 4.90
N GLY A 148 -5.58 1.63 4.65
CA GLY A 148 -4.17 1.29 4.69
C GLY A 148 -3.26 2.50 4.83
N TRP A 149 -1.96 2.21 4.77
CA TRP A 149 -0.90 3.15 5.16
C TRP A 149 0.19 3.31 4.11
N SER A 150 0.25 2.41 3.12
CA SER A 150 1.15 2.58 1.97
C SER A 150 0.57 2.00 0.68
N MET A 151 1.11 2.51 -0.43
CA MET A 151 0.66 2.20 -1.78
C MET A 151 1.88 2.01 -2.68
N LYS A 152 1.83 0.99 -3.52
CA LYS A 152 2.82 0.73 -4.57
C LYS A 152 2.14 0.81 -5.92
N CYS A 153 2.40 1.88 -6.66
CA CYS A 153 1.73 2.13 -7.93
C CYS A 153 2.71 2.25 -9.09
N TYR A 154 2.30 1.71 -10.23
CA TYR A 154 3.08 1.58 -11.45
C TYR A 154 2.31 2.20 -12.61
N TYR A 155 3.06 2.77 -13.53
CA TYR A 155 2.54 3.33 -14.77
C TYR A 155 3.55 3.07 -15.89
N ARG A 156 3.06 2.50 -17.00
CA ARG A 156 3.88 2.07 -18.16
C ARG A 156 4.98 1.08 -17.80
N CYS A 157 4.60 0.09 -17.00
CA CYS A 157 5.29 -1.16 -16.72
C CYS A 157 4.26 -2.29 -16.88
#